data_AF-A0A419VY41-F1
#
_entry.id   AF-A0A419VY41-F1
#
_cell.length_a   1.000
_cell.length_b   1.000
_cell.length_c   1.000
_cell.angle_alpha   90.00
_cell.angle_beta   90.00
_cell.angle_gamma   90.00
#
_symmetry.space_group_name_H-M   'P 1'
#
loop_
_entity.id
_entity.type
_entity.pdbx_description
1 polymer ?
#
loop_
_entity_poly.entity_id
_entity_poly.type
_entity_poly.pdbx_seq_one_letter_code
_entity_poly.pdbx_strand_id
1 'polypeptide(L)'
;TRIDRIEREAVESFNEHMDTVLEILEYENIDRIWIERVGQTVREGRRKVEQTAFDLHIVRSTEEGSTYEDTINHLSESEREVTGLIFALAGYLVHEVYEEVPFMLLDSLEAIDSERIAALVEYFEEHTDFLVVALLPEDAQAIDDRHERITSI
;
A
#
# COMPACT_ATOMS: atom_id res chain seq x y z
N THR A 1 23.42 10.30 11.91
CA THR A 1 24.46 9.79 10.98
C THR A 1 23.94 9.87 9.55
N ARG A 2 24.74 9.58 8.51
CA ARG A 2 24.24 9.55 7.11
C ARG A 2 23.12 8.50 6.95
N ILE A 3 23.24 7.37 7.65
CA ILE A 3 22.25 6.29 7.68
C ILE A 3 20.93 6.81 8.29
N ASP A 4 20.98 7.46 9.47
CA ASP A 4 19.77 7.99 10.11
C ASP A 4 19.02 9.03 9.27
N ARG A 5 19.70 9.71 8.32
CA ARG A 5 19.06 10.68 7.42
C ARG A 5 18.36 9.97 6.27
N ILE A 6 19.04 9.01 5.63
CA ILE A 6 18.46 8.22 4.54
C ILE A 6 17.24 7.45 5.04
N GLU A 7 17.30 6.86 6.23
CA GLU A 7 16.14 6.15 6.81
C GLU A 7 14.95 7.09 7.07
N ARG A 8 15.19 8.33 7.49
CA ARG A 8 14.09 9.31 7.69
C ARG A 8 13.48 9.74 6.38
N GLU A 9 14.32 10.07 5.39
CA GLU A 9 13.87 10.43 4.04
C GLU A 9 13.04 9.30 3.43
N ALA A 10 13.45 8.04 3.65
CA ALA A 10 12.69 6.87 3.22
C ALA A 10 11.32 6.75 3.93
N VAL A 11 11.25 6.95 5.25
CA VAL A 11 9.98 6.91 6.00
C VAL A 11 9.04 8.04 5.58
N GLU A 12 9.57 9.24 5.37
CA GLU A 12 8.78 10.39 4.89
C GLU A 12 8.18 10.09 3.51
N SER A 13 9.00 9.65 2.55
CA SER A 13 8.55 9.27 1.21
C SER A 13 7.54 8.10 1.26
N PHE A 14 7.76 7.11 2.14
CA PHE A 14 6.84 5.99 2.30
C PHE A 14 5.46 6.44 2.78
N ASN A 15 5.41 7.35 3.75
CA ASN A 15 4.15 7.91 4.24
C ASN A 15 3.46 8.75 3.16
N GLU A 16 4.20 9.55 2.40
CA GLU A 16 3.65 10.33 1.27
C GLU A 16 3.01 9.43 0.20
N HIS A 17 3.69 8.35 -0.19
CA HIS A 17 3.15 7.40 -1.16
C HIS A 17 1.96 6.60 -0.62
N MET A 18 1.97 6.21 0.65
CA MET A 18 0.82 5.55 1.25
C MET A 18 -0.40 6.47 1.30
N ASP A 19 -0.23 7.74 1.69
CA ASP A 19 -1.31 8.74 1.66
C ASP A 19 -1.85 8.90 0.22
N THR A 20 -0.97 8.98 -0.78
CA THR A 20 -1.37 9.06 -2.20
C THR A 20 -2.21 7.85 -2.64
N VAL A 21 -1.76 6.63 -2.34
CA VAL A 21 -2.50 5.42 -2.74
C VAL A 21 -3.81 5.30 -1.98
N LEU A 22 -3.85 5.66 -0.70
CA LEU A 22 -5.09 5.69 0.09
C LEU A 22 -6.10 6.69 -0.49
N GLU A 23 -5.64 7.87 -0.90
CA GLU A 23 -6.47 8.89 -1.56
C GLU A 23 -7.06 8.37 -2.88
N ILE A 24 -6.27 7.70 -3.72
CA ILE A 24 -6.75 7.09 -4.98
C ILE A 24 -7.83 6.04 -4.70
N LEU A 25 -7.67 5.26 -3.64
CA LEU A 25 -8.62 4.23 -3.27
C LEU A 25 -9.85 4.77 -2.54
N GLU A 26 -9.90 6.05 -2.15
CA GLU A 26 -10.99 6.69 -1.42
C GLU A 26 -11.61 5.80 -0.32
N TYR A 27 -10.76 5.07 0.42
CA TYR A 27 -11.23 3.99 1.27
C TYR A 27 -11.81 4.49 2.60
N GLU A 28 -13.12 4.68 2.64
CA GLU A 28 -13.85 5.34 3.75
C GLU A 28 -13.61 4.75 5.15
N ASN A 29 -13.25 3.47 5.25
CA ASN A 29 -13.03 2.82 6.55
C ASN A 29 -11.66 3.16 7.17
N ILE A 30 -10.72 3.70 6.39
CA ILE A 30 -9.38 4.08 6.83
C ILE A 30 -9.17 5.55 6.51
N ASP A 31 -9.04 6.37 7.55
CA ASP A 31 -8.78 7.80 7.38
C ASP A 31 -7.30 8.08 7.08
N ARG A 32 -6.40 7.27 7.66
CA ARG A 32 -4.96 7.45 7.52
C ARG A 32 -4.17 6.20 7.83
N ILE A 33 -3.03 6.05 7.17
CA ILE A 33 -2.05 5.00 7.44
C ILE A 33 -0.63 5.60 7.41
N TRP A 34 0.20 5.28 8.40
CA TRP A 34 1.61 5.70 8.38
C TRP A 34 2.51 4.69 9.09
N ILE A 35 3.79 4.71 8.76
CA ILE A 35 4.83 4.01 9.49
C ILE A 35 5.62 4.98 10.37
N GLU A 36 5.86 4.55 11.61
CA GLU A 36 6.78 5.20 12.53
C GLU A 36 8.03 4.33 12.73
N ARG A 37 9.21 4.95 12.66
CA ARG A 37 10.46 4.29 13.00
C ARG A 37 10.62 4.22 14.51
N VAL A 38 10.68 3.01 15.06
CA VAL A 38 10.91 2.76 16.48
C VAL A 38 12.22 2.00 16.72
N GLY A 39 12.83 2.22 17.89
CA GLY A 39 14.03 1.50 18.30
C GLY A 39 13.65 0.32 19.20
N GLN A 40 14.06 -0.89 18.83
CA GLN A 40 13.82 -2.08 19.64
C GLN A 40 15.13 -2.70 20.11
N THR A 41 15.27 -2.90 21.42
CA THR A 41 16.39 -3.67 21.97
C THR A 41 16.08 -5.15 21.92
N VAL A 42 16.70 -5.87 21.00
CA VAL A 42 16.57 -7.33 20.88
C VAL A 42 17.78 -8.04 21.46
N ARG A 43 17.56 -9.27 21.93
CA ARG A 43 18.63 -10.10 22.50
C ARG A 43 19.20 -11.02 21.43
N GLU A 44 20.40 -10.73 20.96
CA GLU A 44 21.18 -11.62 20.11
C GLU A 44 22.14 -12.44 20.98
N GLY A 45 21.71 -13.65 21.34
CA GLY A 45 22.45 -14.56 22.21
C GLY A 45 22.68 -13.99 23.62
N ARG A 46 23.94 -13.60 23.91
CA ARG A 46 24.34 -13.01 25.20
C ARG A 46 24.35 -11.47 25.20
N ARG A 47 24.17 -10.82 24.04
CA ARG A 47 24.23 -9.36 23.92
C ARG A 47 22.84 -8.79 23.65
N LYS A 48 22.64 -7.54 24.08
CA LYS A 48 21.50 -6.71 23.68
C LYS A 48 21.96 -5.79 22.56
N VAL A 49 21.22 -5.77 21.47
CA VAL A 49 21.52 -4.94 20.29
C VAL A 49 20.28 -4.09 20.02
N GLU A 50 20.50 -2.81 19.74
CA GLU A 50 19.42 -1.98 19.21
C GLU A 50 19.26 -2.29 17.72
N GLN A 51 18.02 -2.57 17.33
CA GLN A 51 17.61 -2.74 15.96
C GLN A 51 16.51 -1.73 15.64
N THR A 52 16.49 -1.29 14.39
CA THR A 52 15.39 -0.50 13.84
C THR A 52 14.19 -1.41 13.62
N ALA A 53 13.02 -0.99 14.08
CA ALA A 53 11.73 -1.58 13.79
C ALA A 53 10.79 -0.48 13.29
N PHE A 54 9.66 -0.88 12.71
CA PHE A 54 8.64 0.04 12.22
C PHE A 54 7.29 -0.37 12.79
N ASP A 55 6.60 0.59 13.36
CA ASP A 55 5.21 0.43 13.78
C ASP A 55 4.30 0.98 12.67
N LEU A 56 3.27 0.20 12.32
CA LEU A 56 2.25 0.60 11.36
C LEU A 56 1.04 1.11 12.14
N HIS A 57 0.67 2.35 11.89
CA HIS A 57 -0.47 3.00 12.51
C HIS A 57 -1.59 3.13 11.50
N ILE A 58 -2.80 2.75 11.91
CA ILE A 58 -4.02 2.91 11.10
C ILE A 58 -4.99 3.76 11.91
N VAL A 59 -5.53 4.81 11.31
CA VAL A 59 -6.56 5.65 11.92
C VAL A 59 -7.88 5.41 11.21
N ARG A 60 -8.93 5.20 12.00
CA ARG A 60 -10.29 4.94 11.54
C ARG A 60 -11.27 5.89 12.20
N SER A 61 -12.34 6.20 11.49
CA SER A 61 -13.47 6.94 12.04
C SER A 61 -14.64 6.03 12.34
N THR A 62 -15.33 6.33 13.43
CA THR A 62 -16.63 5.75 13.76
C THR A 62 -17.73 6.51 13.04
N GLU A 63 -18.90 5.88 12.87
CA GLU A 63 -20.10 6.55 12.33
C GLU A 63 -20.51 7.81 13.16
N GLU A 64 -20.12 7.86 14.43
CA GLU A 64 -20.34 9.01 15.33
C GLU A 64 -19.28 10.12 15.17
N GLY A 65 -18.35 9.99 14.21
CA GLY A 65 -17.32 10.97 13.89
C GLY A 65 -16.14 11.00 14.86
N SER A 66 -16.03 10.03 15.77
CA SER A 66 -14.84 9.87 16.60
C SER A 66 -13.76 9.11 15.83
N THR A 67 -12.57 9.69 15.79
CA THR A 67 -11.38 9.13 15.14
C THR A 67 -10.52 8.43 16.20
N TYR A 68 -10.06 7.22 15.91
CA TYR A 68 -9.18 6.46 16.81
C TYR A 68 -8.08 5.75 16.04
N GLU A 69 -6.96 5.54 16.71
CA GLU A 69 -5.82 4.78 16.20
C GLU A 69 -5.98 3.30 16.55
N ASP A 70 -5.66 2.43 15.62
CA ASP A 70 -5.73 0.97 15.77
C ASP A 70 -4.52 0.28 15.13
N THR A 71 -4.42 -1.03 15.39
CA THR A 71 -3.36 -1.91 14.88
C THR A 71 -3.90 -2.88 13.84
N ILE A 72 -3.02 -3.39 12.99
CA ILE A 72 -3.36 -4.37 11.95
C ILE A 72 -4.08 -5.63 12.46
N ASN A 73 -3.90 -5.99 13.73
CA ASN A 73 -4.49 -7.19 14.34
C ASN A 73 -5.99 -7.06 14.60
N HIS A 74 -6.53 -5.84 14.63
CA HIS A 74 -7.95 -5.56 14.89
C HIS A 74 -8.72 -5.15 13.64
N LEU A 75 -8.05 -5.09 12.49
CA LEU A 75 -8.65 -4.81 11.20
C LEU A 75 -9.44 -6.04 10.70
N SER A 76 -10.55 -5.77 10.01
CA SER A 76 -11.27 -6.75 9.20
C SER A 76 -10.37 -7.29 8.07
N GLU A 77 -10.79 -8.39 7.44
CA GLU A 77 -10.04 -8.98 6.32
C GLU A 77 -9.83 -7.99 5.18
N SER A 78 -10.92 -7.34 4.72
CA SER A 78 -10.86 -6.33 3.65
C SER A 78 -9.99 -5.13 4.02
N GLU A 79 -10.08 -4.62 5.26
CA GLU A 79 -9.19 -3.54 5.71
C GLU A 79 -7.72 -3.96 5.71
N ARG A 80 -7.41 -5.21 6.10
CA ARG A 80 -6.04 -5.74 6.08
C ARG A 80 -5.51 -5.89 4.67
N GLU A 81 -6.33 -6.35 3.74
CA GLU A 81 -5.99 -6.47 2.32
C GLU A 81 -5.68 -5.10 1.72
N VAL A 82 -6.56 -4.12 1.91
CA VAL A 82 -6.36 -2.74 1.44
C VAL A 82 -5.13 -2.11 2.06
N THR A 83 -4.94 -2.23 3.37
CA THR A 83 -3.74 -1.78 4.09
C THR A 83 -2.47 -2.41 3.51
N GLY A 84 -2.50 -3.72 3.25
CA GLY A 84 -1.37 -4.46 2.67
C GLY A 84 -1.06 -4.01 1.25
N LEU A 85 -2.08 -3.76 0.44
CA LEU A 85 -1.94 -3.24 -0.92
C LEU A 85 -1.31 -1.84 -0.90
N ILE A 86 -1.84 -0.91 -0.11
CA ILE A 86 -1.30 0.45 0.05
C ILE A 86 0.18 0.39 0.46
N PHE A 87 0.50 -0.42 1.46
CA PHE A 87 1.87 -0.59 1.94
C PHE A 87 2.81 -1.14 0.85
N ALA A 88 2.37 -2.16 0.11
CA ALA A 88 3.16 -2.78 -0.94
C ALA A 88 3.42 -1.81 -2.11
N LEU A 89 2.40 -1.06 -2.53
CA LEU A 89 2.48 -0.08 -3.61
C LEU A 89 3.32 1.14 -3.22
N ALA A 90 3.20 1.63 -1.99
CA ALA A 90 4.09 2.67 -1.48
C ALA A 90 5.55 2.19 -1.48
N GLY A 91 5.80 0.96 -1.02
CA GLY A 91 7.14 0.36 -1.06
C GLY A 91 7.68 0.20 -2.48
N TYR A 92 6.83 -0.14 -3.45
CA TYR A 92 7.20 -0.21 -4.87
C TYR A 92 7.72 1.14 -5.38
N LEU A 93 7.06 2.24 -5.02
CA LEU A 93 7.43 3.60 -5.43
C LEU A 93 8.67 4.11 -4.70
N VAL A 94 8.71 4.02 -3.36
CA VAL A 94 9.84 4.49 -2.53
C VAL A 94 11.15 3.84 -2.90
N HIS A 95 11.11 2.55 -3.23
CA HIS A 95 12.29 1.77 -3.58
C HIS A 95 12.55 1.71 -5.08
N GLU A 96 11.81 2.48 -5.87
CA GLU A 96 11.99 2.60 -7.32
C GLU A 96 12.04 1.22 -8.01
N VAL A 97 11.20 0.28 -7.55
CA VAL A 97 11.27 -1.13 -7.96
C VAL A 97 11.06 -1.28 -9.47
N TYR A 98 10.32 -0.35 -10.08
CA TYR A 98 10.13 -0.24 -11.52
C TYR A 98 11.42 -0.09 -12.32
N GLU A 99 12.52 0.40 -11.73
CA GLU A 99 13.80 0.53 -12.43
C GLU A 99 14.47 -0.83 -12.72
N GLU A 100 14.19 -1.83 -11.89
CA GLU A 100 14.81 -3.16 -11.99
C GLU A 100 13.80 -4.24 -12.41
N VAL A 101 12.51 -4.04 -12.10
CA VAL A 101 11.43 -4.98 -12.37
C VAL A 101 10.38 -4.32 -13.25
N PRO A 102 10.32 -4.61 -14.55
CA PRO A 102 9.43 -3.91 -15.49
C PRO A 102 7.99 -4.40 -15.46
N PHE A 103 7.67 -5.40 -14.65
CA PHE A 103 6.36 -6.08 -14.65
C PHE A 103 5.72 -6.06 -13.27
N MET A 104 4.50 -5.56 -13.20
CA MET A 104 3.64 -5.60 -12.03
C MET A 104 2.41 -6.48 -12.32
N LEU A 105 2.15 -7.44 -11.43
CA LEU A 105 0.90 -8.20 -11.41
C LEU A 105 0.08 -7.78 -10.19
N LEU A 106 -1.10 -7.24 -10.42
CA LEU A 106 -2.12 -7.05 -9.39
C LEU A 106 -3.16 -8.16 -9.53
N ASP A 107 -3.31 -8.94 -8.47
CA ASP A 107 -4.26 -10.05 -8.40
C ASP A 107 -5.13 -9.88 -7.15
N SER A 108 -6.36 -10.40 -7.21
CA SER A 108 -7.29 -10.47 -6.07
C SER A 108 -7.64 -9.11 -5.47
N LEU A 109 -8.08 -8.16 -6.30
CA LEU A 109 -8.54 -6.83 -5.87
C LEU A 109 -9.99 -6.81 -5.36
N GLU A 110 -10.49 -7.92 -4.80
CA GLU A 110 -11.91 -8.11 -4.45
C GLU A 110 -12.42 -7.18 -3.34
N ALA A 111 -11.52 -6.62 -2.53
CA ALA A 111 -11.84 -5.66 -1.48
C ALA A 111 -12.09 -4.22 -1.99
N ILE A 112 -11.92 -4.00 -3.30
CA ILE A 112 -11.94 -2.68 -3.94
C ILE A 112 -12.96 -2.71 -5.06
N ASP A 113 -13.79 -1.68 -5.16
CA ASP A 113 -14.75 -1.60 -6.27
C ASP A 113 -14.09 -1.21 -7.59
N SER A 114 -14.83 -1.45 -8.67
CA SER A 114 -14.37 -1.30 -10.04
C SER A 114 -13.86 0.12 -10.38
N GLU A 115 -14.48 1.16 -9.81
CA GLU A 115 -14.08 2.56 -10.09
C GLU A 115 -12.72 2.87 -9.48
N ARG A 116 -12.49 2.41 -8.25
CA ARG A 116 -11.21 2.56 -7.55
C ARG A 116 -10.11 1.72 -8.16
N ILE A 117 -10.43 0.51 -8.61
CA ILE A 117 -9.50 -0.32 -9.39
C ILE A 117 -9.06 0.43 -10.65
N ALA A 118 -9.99 1.06 -11.37
CA ALA A 118 -9.66 1.83 -12.57
C ALA A 118 -8.73 3.01 -12.26
N ALA A 119 -9.02 3.78 -11.20
CA ALA A 119 -8.15 4.86 -10.76
C ALA A 119 -6.75 4.37 -10.37
N LEU A 120 -6.66 3.22 -9.70
CA LEU A 120 -5.39 2.59 -9.36
C LEU A 120 -4.59 2.19 -10.60
N VAL A 121 -5.25 1.60 -11.60
CA VAL A 121 -4.62 1.21 -12.87
C VAL A 121 -4.10 2.43 -13.63
N GLU A 122 -4.92 3.48 -13.73
CA GLU A 122 -4.54 4.74 -14.41
C GLU A 122 -3.36 5.43 -13.72
N TYR A 123 -3.26 5.33 -12.39
CA TYR A 123 -2.09 5.86 -11.68
C TYR A 123 -0.84 5.02 -11.93
N PHE A 124 -0.93 3.69 -11.79
CA PHE A 124 0.25 2.83 -11.86
C PHE A 124 0.75 2.52 -13.27
N GLU A 125 -0.05 2.71 -14.32
CA GLU A 125 0.42 2.56 -15.71
C GLU A 125 1.53 3.57 -16.08
N GLU A 126 1.61 4.72 -15.40
CA GLU A 126 2.68 5.70 -15.60
C GLU A 126 3.99 5.29 -14.90
N HIS A 127 3.92 4.33 -13.97
CA HIS A 127 5.01 3.91 -13.10
C HIS A 127 5.56 2.51 -13.43
N THR A 128 5.03 1.81 -14.43
CA THR A 128 5.50 0.48 -14.80
C THR A 128 5.40 0.26 -16.31
N ASP A 129 6.36 -0.47 -16.88
CA ASP A 129 6.35 -0.77 -18.32
C ASP A 129 5.23 -1.77 -18.67
N PHE A 130 4.94 -2.71 -17.76
CA PHE A 130 3.92 -3.74 -17.93
C PHE A 130 3.09 -3.89 -16.66
N LEU A 131 1.85 -3.40 -16.70
CA LEU A 131 0.86 -3.64 -15.67
C LEU A 131 -0.13 -4.72 -16.12
N VAL A 132 -0.19 -5.82 -15.38
CA VAL A 132 -1.18 -6.88 -15.58
C VAL A 132 -2.07 -6.94 -14.36
N VAL A 133 -3.38 -6.94 -14.61
CA VAL A 133 -4.39 -6.95 -13.55
C VAL A 133 -5.36 -8.10 -13.78
N ALA A 134 -5.54 -8.95 -12.77
CA ALA A 134 -6.55 -9.99 -12.79
C ALA A 134 -7.85 -9.43 -12.20
N LEU A 135 -8.91 -9.40 -13.02
CA LEU A 135 -10.18 -8.79 -12.69
C LEU A 135 -11.35 -9.75 -12.93
N LEU A 136 -12.37 -9.62 -12.09
CA LEU A 136 -13.67 -10.18 -12.40
C LEU A 136 -14.32 -9.41 -13.57
N PRO A 137 -15.24 -10.03 -14.34
CA PRO A 137 -15.89 -9.37 -15.47
C PRO A 137 -16.62 -8.07 -15.14
N GLU A 138 -17.16 -7.96 -13.92
CA GLU A 138 -17.76 -6.74 -13.38
C GLU A 138 -16.75 -5.60 -13.25
N ASP A 139 -15.57 -5.86 -12.71
CA ASP A 139 -14.55 -4.83 -12.49
C ASP A 139 -13.87 -4.39 -13.78
N ALA A 140 -13.67 -5.35 -14.69
CA ALA A 140 -13.07 -5.07 -15.99
C ALA A 140 -13.90 -4.07 -16.83
N GLN A 141 -15.19 -3.85 -16.53
CA GLN A 141 -16.03 -2.89 -17.27
C GLN A 141 -15.67 -1.43 -16.95
N ALA A 142 -15.07 -1.16 -15.80
CA ALA A 142 -14.61 0.18 -15.43
C ALA A 142 -13.26 0.56 -16.07
N ILE A 143 -12.52 -0.44 -16.58
CA ILE A 143 -11.23 -0.24 -17.25
C ILE A 143 -11.45 0.13 -18.72
N ASP A 144 -10.69 1.13 -19.20
CA ASP A 144 -10.73 1.60 -20.59
C ASP A 144 -10.40 0.47 -21.59
N ASP A 145 -11.13 0.42 -22.70
CA ASP A 145 -10.97 -0.62 -23.73
C ASP A 145 -9.67 -0.50 -24.54
N ARG A 146 -8.87 0.55 -24.33
CA ARG A 146 -7.50 0.67 -24.86
C ARG A 146 -6.57 -0.42 -24.33
N HIS A 147 -6.88 -0.98 -23.17
CA HIS A 147 -6.09 -2.04 -22.53
C HIS A 147 -6.40 -3.40 -23.15
N GLU A 148 -5.36 -4.21 -23.37
CA GLU A 148 -5.53 -5.55 -23.91
C GLU A 148 -6.23 -6.47 -22.89
N ARG A 149 -7.31 -7.13 -23.31
CA ARG A 149 -8.08 -8.06 -22.48
C ARG A 149 -7.81 -9.50 -22.89
N ILE A 150 -7.19 -10.28 -22.01
CA ILE A 150 -6.97 -11.72 -22.22
C ILE A 150 -8.09 -12.49 -21.53
N THR A 151 -9.01 -13.07 -22.31
CA THR A 151 -10.21 -13.77 -21.79
C THR A 151 -10.19 -15.29 -21.98
N SER A 152 -9.16 -15.82 -22.65
CA SER A 152 -8.97 -17.26 -22.87
C SER A 152 -7.49 -17.62 -22.80
N ILE A 153 -7.17 -18.73 -22.14
CA ILE A 153 -5.81 -19.26 -21.95
C ILE A 153 -5.73 -20.67 -22.55
#